data_AF-A0A6L3ETV2-F1
#
_entry.id   AF-A0A6L3ETV2-F1
#
_cell.length_a   1.000
_cell.length_b   1.000
_cell.length_c   1.000
_cell.angle_alpha   90.00
_cell.angle_beta   90.00
_cell.angle_gamma   90.00
#
_symmetry.space_group_name_H-M   'P 1'
#
loop_
_entity.id
_entity.type
_entity.pdbx_description
1 polymer ?
#
loop_
_entity_poly.entity_id
_entity_poly.type
_entity_poly.pdbx_seq_one_letter_code
_entity_poly.pdbx_strand_id
1 'polypeptide(L)'
;RFQDRASVDTVVMDAVMAHYAEDMSNVTLYCQQYGIDYLVVDTTRFEEELIASGKYFYDPYDGWLAPELMSRSQFALASVPEQDRLFEFENKFVMACQ
;
A
#
# COMPACT_ATOMS: atom_id res chain seq x y z
N ARG A 1 0.60 -27.60 12.14
CA ARG A 1 -0.42 -26.80 11.42
C ARG A 1 -0.74 -25.48 12.17
N PHE A 2 0.26 -24.85 12.81
CA PHE A 2 0.17 -23.54 13.47
C PHE A 2 1.24 -22.55 12.96
N GLN A 3 2.12 -22.98 12.05
CA GLN A 3 3.19 -22.16 11.48
C GLN A 3 2.70 -21.20 10.37
N ASP A 4 1.47 -21.37 9.85
CA ASP A 4 0.97 -20.60 8.71
C ASP A 4 0.27 -19.28 9.09
N ARG A 5 -0.18 -19.09 10.34
CA ARG A 5 -0.90 -17.85 10.71
C ARG A 5 0.05 -16.67 10.92
N ALA A 6 1.14 -16.89 11.64
CA ALA A 6 2.11 -15.84 11.94
C ALA A 6 2.78 -15.31 10.66
N SER A 7 3.04 -16.17 9.67
CA SER A 7 3.62 -15.75 8.38
C SER A 7 2.64 -14.95 7.52
N VAL A 8 1.36 -15.34 7.50
CA VAL A 8 0.31 -14.60 6.77
C VAL A 8 0.10 -13.21 7.37
N ASP A 9 0.10 -13.09 8.70
CA ASP A 9 -0.07 -11.79 9.37
C ASP A 9 1.10 -10.84 9.05
N THR A 10 2.32 -11.37 8.90
CA THR A 10 3.49 -10.58 8.46
C THR A 10 3.35 -10.12 7.01
N VAL A 11 2.95 -11.01 6.09
CA VAL A 11 2.81 -10.65 4.67
C VAL A 11 1.74 -9.58 4.46
N VAL A 12 0.60 -9.69 5.15
CA VAL A 12 -0.45 -8.68 5.08
C VAL A 12 0.06 -7.36 5.63
N MET A 13 0.72 -7.37 6.80
CA MET A 13 1.25 -6.13 7.38
C MET A 13 2.26 -5.45 6.45
N ASP A 14 3.20 -6.22 5.88
CA ASP A 14 4.20 -5.71 4.95
C ASP A 14 3.54 -5.08 3.71
N ALA A 15 2.48 -5.71 3.19
CA ALA A 15 1.70 -5.17 2.06
C ALA A 15 1.00 -3.86 2.41
N VAL A 16 0.37 -3.76 3.58
CA VAL A 16 -0.30 -2.53 4.01
C VAL A 16 0.70 -1.40 4.25
N MET A 17 1.82 -1.70 4.89
CA MET A 17 2.88 -0.73 5.14
C MET A 17 3.48 -0.19 3.84
N ALA A 18 3.71 -1.06 2.86
CA ALA A 18 4.15 -0.66 1.53
C ALA A 18 3.08 0.15 0.79
N HIS A 19 1.81 -0.27 0.84
CA HIS A 19 0.72 0.41 0.14
C HIS A 19 0.56 1.88 0.59
N TYR A 20 0.71 2.13 1.89
CA TYR A 20 0.59 3.46 2.45
C TYR A 20 1.92 4.18 2.69
N ALA A 21 3.05 3.67 2.20
CA ALA A 21 4.36 4.24 2.49
C ALA A 21 4.46 5.73 2.10
N GLU A 22 5.16 6.54 2.91
CA GLU A 22 5.40 7.97 2.59
C GLU A 22 6.52 8.15 1.54
N ASP A 23 7.33 7.11 1.34
CA ASP A 23 8.44 7.09 0.39
C ASP A 23 8.40 5.87 -0.53
N MET A 24 8.97 6.03 -1.73
CA MET A 24 9.03 4.94 -2.72
C MET A 24 10.03 3.86 -2.34
N SER A 25 10.99 4.13 -1.45
CA SER A 25 12.01 3.16 -1.07
C SER A 25 11.41 1.97 -0.31
N ASN A 26 10.41 2.21 0.54
CA ASN A 26 9.65 1.17 1.23
C ASN A 26 8.82 0.33 0.27
N VAL A 27 8.24 0.95 -0.77
CA VAL A 27 7.52 0.23 -1.84
C VAL A 27 8.49 -0.68 -2.61
N THR A 28 9.64 -0.16 -3.03
CA THR A 28 10.68 -0.93 -3.73
C THR A 28 11.19 -2.10 -2.89
N LEU A 29 11.46 -1.88 -1.59
CA LEU A 29 11.90 -2.95 -0.68
C LEU A 29 10.86 -4.07 -0.58
N TYR A 30 9.58 -3.71 -0.43
CA TYR A 30 8.49 -4.69 -0.44
C TYR A 30 8.43 -5.46 -1.75
N CYS A 31 8.52 -4.78 -2.91
CA CYS A 31 8.52 -5.47 -4.19
C CYS A 31 9.69 -6.45 -4.33
N GLN A 32 10.90 -6.06 -3.93
CA GLN A 32 12.09 -6.91 -3.98
C GLN A 32 11.98 -8.11 -3.03
N GLN A 33 11.45 -7.89 -1.82
CA GLN A 33 11.25 -8.95 -0.82
C GLN A 33 10.31 -10.05 -1.34
N TYR A 34 9.28 -9.66 -2.10
CA TYR A 34 8.24 -10.58 -2.56
C TYR A 34 8.32 -10.96 -4.04
N GLY A 35 9.32 -10.46 -4.79
CA GLY A 35 9.46 -10.72 -6.22
C GLY A 35 8.29 -10.18 -7.04
N ILE A 36 7.80 -9.00 -6.69
CA ILE A 36 6.68 -8.33 -7.38
C ILE A 36 7.27 -7.50 -8.52
N ASP A 37 6.87 -7.81 -9.75
CA ASP A 37 7.32 -7.06 -10.94
C ASP A 37 6.46 -5.81 -11.20
N TYR A 38 5.17 -5.87 -10.85
CA TYR A 38 4.20 -4.82 -11.14
C TYR A 38 3.23 -4.62 -9.97
N LEU A 39 2.88 -3.36 -9.72
CA LEU A 39 1.82 -2.99 -8.79
C LEU A 39 0.64 -2.40 -9.54
N VAL A 40 -0.56 -2.79 -9.13
CA VAL A 40 -1.80 -2.10 -9.46
C VAL A 40 -2.16 -1.19 -8.30
N VAL A 41 -2.28 0.10 -8.55
CA VAL A 41 -2.57 1.11 -7.54
C VAL A 41 -3.96 1.68 -7.81
N ASP A 42 -4.79 1.75 -6.78
CA ASP A 42 -6.08 2.45 -6.81
C ASP A 42 -5.94 3.77 -6.04
N THR A 43 -6.04 4.89 -6.73
CA THR A 43 -5.81 6.22 -6.15
C THR A 43 -6.88 6.65 -5.16
N THR A 44 -8.10 6.07 -5.24
CA THR A 44 -9.17 6.35 -4.25
C THR A 44 -8.78 5.89 -2.86
N ARG A 45 -7.82 4.96 -2.75
CA ARG A 45 -7.32 4.46 -1.46
C ARG A 45 -6.57 5.50 -0.63
N PHE A 46 -6.20 6.62 -1.24
CA PHE A 46 -5.48 7.73 -0.60
C PHE A 46 -6.34 8.97 -0.38
N GLU A 47 -7.64 8.90 -0.69
CA GLU A 47 -8.56 10.00 -0.41
C GLU A 47 -8.72 10.21 1.10
N GLU A 48 -8.69 11.47 1.52
CA GLU A 48 -8.80 11.85 2.94
C GLU A 48 -10.07 11.29 3.59
N GLU A 49 -11.20 11.29 2.87
CA GLU A 49 -12.47 10.72 3.36
C GLU A 49 -12.35 9.22 3.64
N LEU A 50 -11.70 8.47 2.75
CA LEU A 50 -11.52 7.03 2.93
C LEU A 50 -10.54 6.74 4.06
N ILE A 51 -9.46 7.49 4.16
CA ILE A 51 -8.49 7.38 5.25
C ILE A 51 -9.16 7.68 6.59
N ALA A 52 -9.89 8.79 6.68
CA ALA A 52 -10.62 9.20 7.87
C ALA A 52 -11.70 8.19 8.30
N SER A 53 -12.24 7.40 7.36
CA SER A 53 -13.18 6.32 7.68
C SER A 53 -12.56 5.18 8.49
N GLY A 54 -11.22 5.07 8.53
CA GLY A 54 -10.48 4.05 9.26
C GLY A 54 -10.62 2.64 8.68
N LYS A 55 -11.16 2.49 7.47
CA LYS A 55 -11.40 1.20 6.79
C LYS A 55 -10.40 1.00 5.66
N TYR A 56 -9.17 0.64 6.01
CA TYR A 56 -8.06 0.52 5.07
C TYR A 56 -8.03 -0.88 4.44
N PHE A 57 -8.18 -1.90 5.28
CA PHE A 57 -8.11 -3.32 4.93
C PHE A 57 -9.21 -4.11 5.65
N TYR A 58 -8.98 -4.51 6.89
CA TYR A 58 -9.88 -5.29 7.75
C TYR A 58 -9.32 -5.36 9.19
N ASP A 59 -10.18 -5.62 10.18
CA ASP A 59 -9.73 -5.80 11.57
C ASP A 59 -8.88 -7.07 11.76
N PRO A 60 -7.79 -7.02 12.56
CA PRO A 60 -7.41 -5.94 13.48
C PRO A 60 -6.48 -4.87 12.88
N TYR A 61 -6.10 -4.99 11.60
CA TYR A 61 -5.11 -4.12 10.95
C TYR A 61 -5.57 -2.67 10.90
N ASP A 62 -6.87 -2.46 10.65
CA ASP A 62 -7.49 -1.13 10.63
C ASP A 62 -7.28 -0.39 11.95
N GLY A 63 -7.55 -1.04 13.09
CA GLY A 63 -7.34 -0.46 14.41
C GLY A 63 -5.88 -0.22 14.77
N TRP A 64 -4.95 -1.05 14.29
CA TRP A 64 -3.52 -0.91 14.58
C TRP A 64 -2.87 0.21 13.78
N LEU A 65 -3.26 0.38 12.52
CA LEU A 65 -2.60 1.27 11.59
C LEU A 65 -3.26 2.64 11.50
N ALA A 66 -4.52 2.80 11.89
CA ALA A 66 -5.23 4.08 11.81
C ALA A 66 -4.44 5.27 12.41
N PRO A 67 -3.85 5.20 13.61
CA PRO A 67 -3.11 6.33 14.16
C PRO A 67 -1.89 6.72 13.33
N GLU A 68 -1.19 5.72 12.80
CA GLU A 68 0.00 5.93 11.97
C GLU A 68 -0.38 6.50 10.60
N LEU A 69 -1.37 5.92 9.94
CA LEU A 69 -1.82 6.35 8.61
C LEU A 69 -2.40 7.77 8.62
N MET A 70 -3.18 8.13 9.64
CA MET A 70 -3.70 9.50 9.78
C MET A 70 -2.61 10.54 10.06
N SER A 71 -1.43 10.11 10.54
CA SER A 71 -0.30 11.03 10.80
C SER A 71 0.56 11.31 9.56
N ARG A 72 0.41 10.51 8.51
CA ARG A 72 1.17 10.66 7.26
C ARG A 72 0.62 11.84 6.48
N SER A 73 1.52 12.66 5.96
CA SER A 73 1.14 13.86 5.18
C SER A 73 1.07 13.61 3.67
N GLN A 74 1.62 12.48 3.23
CA GLN A 74 1.68 12.09 1.82
C GLN A 74 1.76 10.56 1.69
N PHE A 75 1.42 10.07 0.50
CA PHE A 75 1.56 8.66 0.13
C PHE A 75 2.36 8.56 -1.17
N ALA A 76 3.41 7.74 -1.16
CA ALA A 76 4.31 7.57 -2.29
C ALA A 76 3.56 7.06 -3.54
N LEU A 77 2.70 6.07 -3.36
CA LEU A 77 1.87 5.50 -4.43
C LEU A 77 0.79 6.47 -4.93
N ALA A 78 0.34 7.43 -4.13
CA ALA A 78 -0.59 8.48 -4.58
C ALA A 78 0.10 9.51 -5.49
N SER A 79 1.43 9.64 -5.38
CA SER A 79 2.21 10.70 -6.03
C SER A 79 3.07 10.18 -7.20
N VAL A 80 2.80 8.97 -7.70
CA VAL A 80 3.53 8.40 -8.84
C VAL A 80 3.29 9.26 -10.08
N PRO A 81 4.34 9.80 -10.72
CA PRO A 81 4.21 10.63 -11.91
C PRO A 81 3.61 9.84 -13.09
N GLU A 82 2.86 10.51 -13.96
CA GLU A 82 2.21 9.87 -15.12
C GLU A 82 3.20 9.15 -16.03
N GLN A 83 4.43 9.68 -16.21
CA GLN A 83 5.44 9.03 -17.04
C GLN A 83 5.92 7.68 -16.51
N ASP A 84 5.71 7.39 -15.23
CA ASP A 84 6.09 6.14 -14.58
C ASP A 84 4.92 5.14 -14.52
N ARG A 85 3.74 5.53 -15.03
CA ARG A 85 2.54 4.69 -15.11
C ARG A 85 2.50 3.97 -16.46
N LEU A 86 2.65 2.66 -16.44
CA LEU A 86 2.64 1.81 -17.64
C LEU A 86 1.25 1.67 -18.26
N PHE A 87 0.22 1.78 -17.44
CA PHE A 87 -1.18 1.72 -17.84
C PHE A 87 -2.03 2.51 -16.85
N GLU A 88 -3.09 3.16 -17.31
CA GLU A 88 -4.03 3.90 -16.46
C GLU A 88 -5.47 3.71 -16.95
N PHE A 89 -6.38 3.48 -16.03
CA PHE A 89 -7.81 3.36 -16.28
C PHE A 89 -8.60 3.82 -15.06
N GLU A 90 -9.40 4.88 -15.24
CA GLU A 90 -10.18 5.52 -14.18
C GLU A 90 -9.29 5.92 -13.00
N ASN A 91 -9.57 5.40 -11.81
CA ASN A 91 -8.84 5.64 -10.58
C ASN A 91 -7.69 4.65 -10.35
N LYS A 92 -7.26 3.90 -11.37
CA LYS A 92 -6.25 2.87 -11.22
C LYS A 92 -5.13 3.02 -12.21
N PHE A 93 -3.91 2.72 -11.78
CA PHE A 93 -2.76 2.64 -12.67
C PHE A 93 -1.88 1.43 -12.36
N VAL A 94 -1.05 1.05 -13.32
CA VAL A 94 -0.03 0.01 -13.17
C VAL A 94 1.34 0.66 -13.25
N MET A 95 2.23 0.31 -12.32
CA MET A 95 3.64 0.69 -12.37
C MET A 95 4.54 -0.54 -12.26
N ALA A 96 5.73 -0.46 -12.85
CA ALA A 96 6.78 -1.45 -12.59
C ALA A 96 7.36 -1.22 -11.19
N CYS A 97 7.63 -2.31 -10.47
CA CYS A 97 8.53 -2.27 -9.34
C CYS A 97 9.97 -2.35 -9.86
N GLN A 98 10.75 -1.28 -9.67
CA GLN A 98 12.18 -1.24 -9.98
C GLN A 98 12.99 -1.12 -8.69
#